data_AF-A0A4Q3VRM9-F1
#
_entry.id   AF-A0A4Q3VRM9-F1
#
_cell.length_a   1.000
_cell.length_b   1.000
_cell.length_c   1.000
_cell.angle_alpha   90.00
_cell.angle_beta   90.00
_cell.angle_gamma   90.00
#
_symmetry.space_group_name_H-M   'P 1'
#
loop_
_entity.id
_entity.type
_entity.pdbx_description
1 polymer ?
#
loop_
_entity_poly.entity_id
_entity_poly.type
_entity_poly.pdbx_seq_one_letter_code
_entity_poly.pdbx_strand_id
1 'polypeptide(L)'
;AALGSGAGLKVFGTDYDTPDGTCVRDYIHVLDLAEAHLLAVRHLRAEGESRKFNLGNGQGYTVKQVIDAVGTVSGHAVPYETSDRRPGDAAKLVGDSTRAHRELGWSPRYPDLEDIVRHAYAWHSANPQGYGPQ
;
A
#
# COMPACT_ATOMS: atom_id res chain seq x y z
N ALA A 1 4.33 -2.27 16.06
CA ALA A 1 3.53 -3.48 16.39
C ALA A 1 4.32 -4.77 16.14
N ALA A 2 4.49 -5.24 14.89
CA ALA A 2 5.20 -6.51 14.61
C ALA A 2 6.67 -6.53 15.07
N LEU A 3 7.39 -5.41 14.94
CA LEU A 3 8.79 -5.26 15.39
C LEU A 3 8.92 -4.84 16.86
N GLY A 4 7.82 -4.75 17.62
CA GLY A 4 7.83 -4.32 19.02
C GLY A 4 8.16 -2.84 19.27
N SER A 5 8.56 -2.09 18.24
CA SER A 5 8.77 -0.64 18.29
C SER A 5 7.53 0.12 17.79
N GLY A 6 7.14 1.19 18.49
CA GLY A 6 6.05 2.09 18.13
C GLY A 6 4.76 1.94 18.94
N ALA A 7 3.82 2.86 18.73
CA ALA A 7 2.48 2.80 19.33
C ALA A 7 1.70 1.56 18.85
N GLY A 8 0.76 1.08 19.66
CA GLY A 8 -0.11 -0.03 19.30
C GLY A 8 -0.91 0.25 18.03
N LEU A 9 -1.11 -0.78 17.20
CA LEU A 9 -1.91 -0.67 15.98
C LEU A 9 -3.39 -0.54 16.35
N LYS A 10 -4.09 0.43 15.75
CA LYS A 10 -5.54 0.58 15.86
C LYS A 10 -6.22 0.34 14.52
N VAL A 11 -7.22 -0.52 14.50
CA VAL A 11 -8.09 -0.80 13.37
C VAL A 11 -9.39 -0.01 13.54
N PHE A 12 -9.62 0.96 12.66
CA PHE A 12 -10.78 1.85 12.73
C PHE A 12 -11.94 1.28 11.94
N GLY A 13 -12.99 0.83 12.64
CA GLY A 13 -14.17 0.20 12.08
C GLY A 13 -13.96 -1.25 11.66
N THR A 14 -14.91 -2.10 12.02
CA THR A 14 -14.93 -3.53 11.69
C THR A 14 -16.31 -3.99 11.19
N ASP A 15 -17.13 -3.05 10.77
CA ASP A 15 -18.53 -3.20 10.39
C ASP A 15 -18.83 -2.56 9.02
N TYR A 16 -17.80 -2.29 8.21
CA TYR A 16 -17.96 -1.83 6.82
C TYR A 16 -18.53 -2.95 5.94
N ASP A 17 -19.24 -2.57 4.87
CA ASP A 17 -19.71 -3.50 3.83
C ASP A 17 -18.54 -3.98 2.96
N THR A 18 -17.74 -4.88 3.53
CA THR A 18 -16.49 -5.43 3.01
C THR A 18 -16.35 -6.87 3.52
N PRO A 19 -15.54 -7.74 2.88
CA PRO A 19 -15.53 -9.17 3.20
C PRO A 19 -15.24 -9.54 4.66
N ASP A 20 -14.49 -8.71 5.39
CA ASP A 20 -14.13 -8.96 6.80
C ASP A 20 -14.49 -7.80 7.77
N GLY A 21 -15.28 -6.86 7.27
CA GLY A 21 -15.74 -5.68 7.99
C GLY A 21 -14.75 -4.51 8.05
N THR A 22 -13.51 -4.67 7.57
CA THR A 22 -12.51 -3.60 7.59
C THR A 22 -12.31 -2.93 6.22
N CYS A 23 -11.90 -1.67 6.23
CA CYS A 23 -11.67 -0.88 5.03
C CYS A 23 -10.80 -1.60 3.98
N VAL A 24 -11.21 -1.52 2.72
CA VAL A 24 -10.43 -1.97 1.57
C VAL A 24 -9.65 -0.80 0.97
N ARG A 25 -8.35 -0.99 0.78
CA ARG A 25 -7.44 -0.02 0.15
C ARG A 25 -6.57 -0.69 -0.90
N ASP A 26 -6.16 0.10 -1.89
CA ASP A 26 -5.20 -0.31 -2.91
C ASP A 26 -3.79 0.05 -2.46
N TYR A 27 -2.96 -0.97 -2.27
CA TYR A 27 -1.58 -0.84 -1.81
C TYR A 27 -0.65 -1.02 -3.00
N ILE A 28 0.18 -0.01 -3.26
CA ILE A 28 1.14 0.03 -4.36
C ILE A 28 2.56 0.00 -3.82
N HIS A 29 3.44 -0.78 -4.44
CA HIS A 29 4.85 -0.80 -4.07
C HIS A 29 5.51 0.54 -4.41
N VAL A 30 6.31 1.08 -3.47
CA VAL A 30 6.93 2.42 -3.64
C VAL A 30 7.83 2.52 -4.88
N LEU A 31 8.53 1.43 -5.26
CA LEU A 31 9.33 1.39 -6.48
C LEU A 31 8.48 1.42 -7.75
N ASP A 32 7.32 0.74 -7.77
CA ASP A 32 6.42 0.76 -8.91
C ASP A 32 5.77 2.14 -9.06
N LEU A 33 5.43 2.78 -7.93
CA LEU A 33 4.97 4.16 -7.91
C LEU A 33 6.03 5.11 -8.47
N ALA A 34 7.30 4.97 -8.06
CA ALA A 34 8.40 5.79 -8.56
C ALA A 34 8.64 5.60 -10.06
N GLU A 35 8.56 4.35 -10.55
CA GLU A 35 8.67 4.05 -11.98
C GLU A 35 7.56 4.73 -12.79
N ALA A 36 6.31 4.71 -12.31
CA ALA A 36 5.21 5.39 -12.98
C ALA A 36 5.46 6.90 -13.15
N HIS A 37 6.05 7.54 -12.13
CA HIS A 37 6.42 8.96 -12.21
C HIS A 37 7.54 9.19 -13.23
N LEU A 38 8.54 8.31 -13.29
CA LEU A 38 9.59 8.40 -14.31
C LEU A 38 9.01 8.27 -15.73
N LEU A 39 8.07 7.35 -15.94
CA LEU A 39 7.37 7.18 -17.21
C LEU A 39 6.54 8.42 -17.57
N ALA A 40 5.83 9.00 -16.61
CA ALA A 40 5.07 10.24 -16.82
C ALA A 40 5.98 11.42 -17.22
N VAL A 41 7.15 11.57 -16.59
CA VAL A 41 8.13 12.59 -16.97
C VAL A 41 8.67 12.34 -18.38
N ARG A 42 8.95 11.08 -18.75
CA ARG A 42 9.40 10.73 -20.10
C ARG A 42 8.34 11.04 -21.15
N HIS A 43 7.07 10.73 -20.87
CA HIS A 43 5.92 11.09 -21.73
C HIS A 43 5.87 12.59 -22.00
N LEU A 44 5.93 13.43 -20.94
CA LEU A 44 5.91 14.89 -21.10
C LEU A 44 7.13 15.41 -21.86
N ARG A 45 8.32 14.82 -21.66
CA ARG A 45 9.54 15.21 -22.38
C ARG A 45 9.52 14.83 -23.85
N ALA A 46 8.77 13.79 -24.22
CA ALA A 46 8.53 13.38 -25.60
C ALA A 46 7.35 14.14 -26.24
N GLU A 47 7.12 15.39 -25.83
CA GLU A 47 6.02 16.24 -26.29
C GLU A 47 4.61 15.68 -26.03
N GLY A 48 4.49 14.74 -25.10
CA GLY A 48 3.21 14.21 -24.65
C GLY A 48 2.39 15.27 -23.91
N GLU A 49 1.08 15.29 -24.16
CA GLU A 49 0.18 16.22 -23.49
C GLU A 49 0.01 15.91 -21.99
N SER A 50 -0.38 16.92 -21.22
CA SER A 50 -0.80 16.78 -19.83
C SER A 50 -1.95 15.78 -19.68
N ARG A 51 -1.82 14.86 -18.71
CA ARG A 51 -2.79 13.80 -18.44
C ARG A 51 -2.92 13.53 -16.94
N LYS A 52 -3.98 12.81 -16.58
CA LYS A 52 -4.23 12.29 -15.23
C LYS A 52 -4.24 10.77 -15.29
N PHE A 53 -3.52 10.14 -14.37
CA PHE A 53 -3.41 8.70 -14.23
C PHE A 53 -3.69 8.30 -12.79
N ASN A 54 -4.46 7.23 -12.58
CA ASN A 54 -4.48 6.56 -11.29
C ASN A 54 -3.29 5.62 -11.24
N LEU A 55 -2.66 5.52 -10.06
CA LEU A 55 -1.55 4.63 -9.79
C LEU A 55 -1.97 3.74 -8.62
N GLY A 56 -2.20 2.46 -8.92
CA GLY A 56 -2.63 1.44 -7.98
C GLY A 56 -2.49 0.06 -8.62
N ASN A 57 -2.54 -0.99 -7.80
CA ASN A 57 -2.44 -2.36 -8.26
C ASN A 57 -3.81 -2.89 -8.74
N GLY A 58 -4.91 -2.14 -8.53
CA GLY A 58 -6.26 -2.52 -8.93
C GLY A 58 -6.87 -3.65 -8.10
N GLN A 59 -6.05 -4.33 -7.29
CA GLN A 59 -6.46 -5.25 -6.25
C GLN A 59 -6.51 -4.50 -4.91
N GLY A 60 -7.70 -4.47 -4.31
CA GLY A 60 -7.87 -3.91 -2.98
C GLY A 60 -7.69 -4.98 -1.91
N TYR A 61 -7.02 -4.61 -0.82
CA TYR A 61 -6.85 -5.45 0.36
C TYR A 61 -7.54 -4.80 1.55
N THR A 62 -8.17 -5.62 2.39
CA THR A 62 -8.72 -5.19 3.67
C THR A 62 -7.60 -4.90 4.67
N VAL A 63 -7.89 -4.14 5.72
CA VAL A 63 -6.91 -3.90 6.80
C VAL A 63 -6.49 -5.21 7.47
N LYS A 64 -7.42 -6.16 7.67
CA LYS A 64 -7.07 -7.47 8.25
C LYS A 64 -6.18 -8.29 7.32
N GLN A 65 -6.42 -8.31 6.02
CA GLN A 65 -5.52 -8.99 5.06
C GLN A 65 -4.09 -8.45 5.11
N VAL A 66 -3.93 -7.13 5.32
CA VAL A 66 -2.60 -6.53 5.52
C VAL A 66 -1.96 -6.96 6.83
N ILE A 67 -2.74 -7.00 7.91
CA ILE A 67 -2.26 -7.48 9.22
C ILE A 67 -1.81 -8.95 9.11
N ASP A 68 -2.58 -9.79 8.42
CA ASP A 68 -2.27 -11.21 8.20
C ASP A 68 -1.02 -11.39 7.33
N ALA A 69 -0.86 -10.58 6.28
CA ALA A 69 0.33 -10.58 5.45
C ALA A 69 1.57 -10.18 6.26
N VAL A 70 1.47 -9.14 7.10
CA VAL A 70 2.55 -8.76 8.03
C VAL A 70 2.87 -9.87 9.01
N GLY A 71 1.85 -10.54 9.56
CA GLY A 71 2.05 -11.67 10.47
C GLY A 71 2.78 -12.84 9.81
N THR A 72 2.38 -13.18 8.58
CA THR A 72 2.99 -14.24 7.78
C THR A 72 4.45 -13.93 7.44
N VAL A 73 4.72 -12.73 6.91
CA VAL A 73 6.07 -12.32 6.51
C VAL A 73 7.01 -12.16 7.70
N SER A 74 6.52 -11.59 8.80
CA SER A 74 7.35 -11.38 9.99
C SER A 74 7.52 -12.63 10.83
N GLY A 75 6.64 -13.63 10.71
CA GLY A 75 6.58 -14.78 11.60
C GLY A 75 6.08 -14.46 13.02
N HIS A 76 5.53 -13.27 13.25
CA HIS A 76 5.06 -12.80 14.55
C HIS A 76 3.58 -12.41 14.48
N ALA A 77 2.85 -12.65 15.57
CA ALA A 77 1.50 -12.09 15.71
C ALA A 77 1.57 -10.56 15.73
N VAL A 78 0.64 -9.90 15.05
CA VAL A 78 0.57 -8.43 15.01
C VAL A 78 -0.53 -7.98 15.97
N PRO A 79 -0.20 -7.49 17.18
CA PRO A 79 -1.21 -7.04 18.12
C PRO A 79 -1.87 -5.74 17.61
N TYR A 80 -3.20 -5.70 17.68
CA TYR A 80 -3.99 -4.52 17.35
C TYR A 80 -5.23 -4.39 18.24
N GLU A 81 -5.73 -3.17 18.37
CA GLU A 81 -7.00 -2.85 19.01
C GLU A 81 -8.00 -2.37 17.97
N THR A 82 -9.29 -2.63 18.16
CA THR A 82 -10.35 -2.06 17.32
C THR A 82 -10.85 -0.75 17.91
N SER A 83 -11.21 0.19 17.05
CA SER A 83 -11.78 1.48 17.42
C SER A 83 -12.94 1.83 16.49
N ASP A 84 -13.71 2.85 16.85
CA ASP A 84 -14.80 3.36 16.00
C ASP A 84 -14.28 3.75 14.61
N ARG A 85 -15.20 3.81 13.65
CA ARG A 85 -14.89 4.28 12.30
C ARG A 85 -14.30 5.68 12.35
N ARG A 86 -13.25 5.92 11.56
CA ARG A 86 -12.71 7.26 11.39
C ARG A 86 -13.65 8.07 10.48
N PRO A 87 -14.10 9.27 10.88
CA PRO A 87 -14.93 10.11 10.01
C PRO A 87 -14.24 10.37 8.66
N GLY A 88 -14.97 10.14 7.56
CA GLY A 88 -14.47 10.32 6.20
C GLY A 88 -13.89 9.07 5.53
N ASP A 89 -13.69 7.97 6.26
CA ASP A 89 -13.20 6.73 5.64
C ASP A 89 -14.27 6.06 4.78
N ALA A 90 -13.98 5.92 3.48
CA ALA A 90 -14.76 5.08 2.57
C ALA A 90 -14.52 3.59 2.84
N ALA A 91 -15.56 2.77 2.69
CA ALA A 91 -15.47 1.32 2.85
C ALA A 91 -14.46 0.68 1.89
N LYS A 92 -14.44 1.15 0.62
CA LYS A 92 -13.54 0.65 -0.43
C LYS A 92 -12.99 1.81 -1.26
N LEU A 93 -11.68 1.83 -1.47
CA LEU A 93 -10.98 2.78 -2.32
C LEU A 93 -9.91 2.04 -3.13
N VAL A 94 -10.16 1.87 -4.44
CA VAL A 94 -9.28 1.13 -5.35
C VAL A 94 -9.12 1.88 -6.66
N GLY A 95 -7.89 1.96 -7.17
CA GLY A 95 -7.57 2.72 -8.38
C GLY A 95 -7.70 1.87 -9.65
N ASP A 96 -8.26 2.46 -10.71
CA ASP A 96 -8.20 1.87 -12.06
C ASP A 96 -6.98 2.41 -12.82
N SER A 97 -5.95 1.57 -12.93
CA SER A 97 -4.67 1.86 -13.57
C SER A 97 -4.65 1.59 -15.08
N THR A 98 -5.76 1.19 -15.69
CA THR A 98 -5.85 0.83 -17.13
C THR A 98 -5.23 1.87 -18.04
N ARG A 99 -5.41 3.16 -17.73
CA ARG A 99 -4.82 4.26 -18.51
C ARG A 99 -3.30 4.29 -18.42
N ALA A 100 -2.74 4.12 -17.22
CA ALA A 100 -1.28 4.13 -17.01
C ALA A 100 -0.62 2.96 -17.74
N HIS A 101 -1.24 1.77 -17.72
CA HIS A 101 -0.79 0.63 -18.52
C HIS A 101 -0.78 0.94 -20.02
N ARG A 102 -1.89 1.44 -20.55
CA ARG A 102 -2.05 1.67 -21.99
C ARG A 102 -1.18 2.80 -22.54
N GLU A 103 -1.12 3.92 -21.84
CA GLU A 103 -0.54 5.16 -22.37
C GLU A 103 0.90 5.40 -21.92
N LEU A 104 1.29 4.93 -20.72
CA LEU A 104 2.66 5.07 -20.23
C LEU A 104 3.48 3.78 -20.37
N GLY A 105 2.84 2.65 -20.72
CA GLY A 105 3.48 1.33 -20.68
C GLY A 105 3.84 0.88 -19.27
N TRP A 106 3.22 1.48 -18.24
CA TRP A 106 3.53 1.15 -16.85
C TRP A 106 3.05 -0.26 -16.52
N SER A 107 3.92 -1.08 -15.90
CA SER A 107 3.59 -2.42 -15.44
C SER A 107 4.25 -2.63 -14.08
N PRO A 108 3.49 -2.61 -12.96
CA PRO A 108 4.04 -2.85 -11.63
C PRO A 108 4.83 -4.15 -11.59
N ARG A 109 6.02 -4.12 -10.97
CA ARG A 109 6.85 -5.30 -10.77
C ARG A 109 6.46 -6.07 -9.51
N TYR A 110 5.87 -5.40 -8.53
CA TYR A 110 5.49 -5.97 -7.23
C TYR A 110 3.99 -5.73 -6.97
N PRO A 111 3.10 -6.38 -7.74
CA PRO A 111 1.65 -6.23 -7.57
C PRO A 111 1.14 -6.88 -6.27
N ASP A 112 1.87 -7.86 -5.74
CA ASP A 112 1.44 -8.69 -4.62
C ASP A 112 1.74 -8.02 -3.28
N LEU A 113 0.74 -8.02 -2.39
CA LEU A 113 0.86 -7.44 -1.05
C LEU A 113 2.01 -8.05 -0.24
N GLU A 114 2.24 -9.36 -0.39
CA GLU A 114 3.29 -10.06 0.35
C GLU A 114 4.69 -9.51 0.00
N ASP A 115 4.96 -9.18 -1.27
CA ASP A 115 6.23 -8.58 -1.69
C ASP A 115 6.42 -7.19 -1.09
N ILE A 116 5.35 -6.37 -1.11
CA ILE A 116 5.35 -5.03 -0.49
C ILE A 116 5.70 -5.13 1.00
N VAL A 117 5.02 -6.02 1.70
CA VAL A 117 5.24 -6.26 3.14
C VAL A 117 6.63 -6.83 3.40
N ARG A 118 7.13 -7.74 2.55
CA ARG A 118 8.47 -8.35 2.68
C ARG A 118 9.57 -7.32 2.55
N HIS A 119 9.51 -6.43 1.56
CA HIS A 119 10.50 -5.37 1.41
C HIS A 119 10.44 -4.37 2.56
N ALA A 120 9.24 -3.97 2.98
CA ALA A 120 9.06 -3.07 4.12
C ALA A 120 9.63 -3.69 5.42
N TYR A 121 9.30 -4.95 5.70
CA TYR A 121 9.77 -5.68 6.87
C TYR A 121 11.30 -5.84 6.86
N ALA A 122 11.88 -6.21 5.71
CA ALA A 122 13.33 -6.35 5.56
C ALA A 122 14.05 -5.02 5.87
N TRP A 123 13.56 -3.91 5.32
CA TRP A 123 14.13 -2.59 5.58
C TRP A 123 14.03 -2.22 7.07
N HIS A 124 12.84 -2.32 7.67
CA HIS A 124 12.66 -1.96 9.08
C HIS A 124 13.42 -2.88 10.04
N SER A 125 13.59 -4.16 9.71
CA SER A 125 14.37 -5.10 10.52
C SER A 125 15.87 -4.78 10.49
N ALA A 126 16.40 -4.41 9.31
CA ALA A 126 17.79 -4.01 9.16
C ALA A 126 18.06 -2.60 9.72
N ASN A 127 17.03 -1.75 9.83
CA ASN A 127 17.15 -0.34 10.20
C ASN A 127 16.14 0.03 11.28
N PRO A 128 16.28 -0.52 12.50
CA PRO A 128 15.29 -0.32 13.57
C PRO A 128 15.17 1.14 14.03
N GLN A 129 16.17 1.98 13.75
CA GLN A 129 16.17 3.42 14.05
C GLN A 129 15.99 4.29 12.78
N GLY A 130 15.60 3.69 11.65
CA GLY A 130 15.50 4.37 10.37
C GLY A 130 16.85 4.85 9.84
N TYR A 131 16.86 6.02 9.19
CA TYR A 131 18.05 6.58 8.53
C TYR A 131 19.10 7.17 9.48
N GLY A 132 18.89 7.10 10.81
CA GLY A 132 19.74 7.76 11.80
C GLY A 132 19.67 9.29 11.72
N PRO A 133 20.40 10.02 12.58
CA PRO A 133 20.56 11.46 12.44
C PRO A 133 21.36 11.79 11.17
N GLN A 134 20.88 12.77 10.41
CA GLN A 134 21.58 13.35 9.25
C GLN A 134 22.79 14.17 9.69
#